data_AF-K2GC38-F1
#
_entry.id   AF-K2GC38-F1
#
_cell.length_a   1.000
_cell.length_b   1.000
_cell.length_c   1.000
_cell.angle_alpha   90.00
_cell.angle_beta   90.00
_cell.angle_gamma   90.00
#
_symmetry.space_group_name_H-M   'P 1'
#
loop_
_entity.id
_entity.type
_entity.pdbx_description
1 polymer ?
#
loop_
_entity_poly.entity_id
_entity_poly.type
_entity_poly.pdbx_seq_one_letter_code
_entity_poly.pdbx_strand_id
1 'polypeptide(L)'
;MEVTQDSIAQLYDALDPFLNIVVMQNNDSVTTPCVLASMNDLVYSFFCEHYWDDKGLVIKMIEKIVSRFSEQRFERFRLVTNENIVLALESEFVIWKRVRKCLMITFLSIDTLVHVNYINTILNNSYRDSFVKQLQSQMNISKKLMAVLSSWRMKGFIDQKEELGRIFKYLEGYDTNFVLFLSNEFLLQAQKDYKKFIQKKFFLLMKHFL
;
A
#
# COMPACT_ATOMS: atom_id res chain seq x y z
N MET A 1 3.01 -10.51 -34.30
CA MET A 1 2.90 -9.07 -34.65
C MET A 1 3.72 -8.24 -33.67
N GLU A 2 4.16 -7.02 -33.97
CA GLU A 2 4.77 -6.16 -32.92
C GLU A 2 3.72 -5.76 -31.87
N VAL A 3 4.15 -5.53 -30.63
CA VAL A 3 3.29 -4.91 -29.61
C VAL A 3 3.03 -3.45 -29.97
N THR A 4 1.74 -3.08 -30.10
CA THR A 4 1.29 -1.72 -30.41
C THR A 4 0.50 -1.14 -29.24
N GLN A 5 0.25 0.17 -29.25
CA GLN A 5 -0.63 0.78 -28.23
C GLN A 5 -2.06 0.23 -28.29
N ASP A 6 -2.56 -0.06 -29.49
CA ASP A 6 -3.90 -0.58 -29.68
C ASP A 6 -4.02 -2.03 -29.17
N SER A 7 -3.01 -2.87 -29.40
CA SER A 7 -3.04 -4.25 -28.88
C SER A 7 -2.93 -4.28 -27.35
N ILE A 8 -2.17 -3.35 -26.76
CA ILE A 8 -2.12 -3.16 -25.30
C ILE A 8 -3.45 -2.65 -24.75
N ALA A 9 -4.11 -1.72 -25.44
CA ALA A 9 -5.42 -1.23 -25.03
C ALA A 9 -6.45 -2.38 -25.02
N GLN A 10 -6.45 -3.23 -26.05
CA GLN A 10 -7.32 -4.41 -26.11
C GLN A 10 -7.03 -5.41 -24.98
N LEU A 11 -5.76 -5.67 -24.69
CA LEU A 11 -5.38 -6.52 -23.55
C LEU A 11 -5.85 -5.91 -22.22
N TYR A 12 -5.67 -4.60 -22.03
CA TYR A 12 -6.15 -3.90 -20.85
C TYR A 12 -7.67 -4.00 -20.72
N ASP A 13 -8.42 -3.72 -21.79
CA ASP A 13 -9.88 -3.76 -21.79
C ASP A 13 -10.42 -5.16 -21.50
N ALA A 14 -9.72 -6.20 -21.96
CA ALA A 14 -10.05 -7.59 -21.63
C ALA A 14 -9.75 -7.95 -20.16
N LEU A 15 -8.72 -7.36 -19.55
CA LEU A 15 -8.34 -7.56 -18.15
C LEU A 15 -9.17 -6.70 -17.18
N ASP A 16 -9.64 -5.52 -17.59
CA ASP A 16 -10.26 -4.50 -16.73
C ASP A 16 -11.43 -5.04 -15.88
N PRO A 17 -12.38 -5.85 -16.40
CA PRO A 17 -13.45 -6.43 -15.59
C PRO A 17 -12.92 -7.28 -14.44
N PHE A 18 -11.84 -8.04 -14.67
CA PHE A 18 -11.23 -8.92 -13.67
C PHE A 18 -10.37 -8.15 -12.67
N LEU A 19 -9.65 -7.14 -13.13
CA LEU A 19 -8.93 -6.21 -12.27
C LEU A 19 -9.90 -5.52 -11.31
N ASN A 20 -11.08 -5.10 -11.78
CA ASN A 20 -12.12 -4.54 -10.93
C ASN A 20 -12.64 -5.54 -9.88
N ILE A 21 -12.80 -6.83 -10.24
CA ILE A 21 -13.18 -7.88 -9.28
C ILE A 21 -12.11 -8.06 -8.20
N VAL A 22 -10.83 -8.12 -8.58
CA VAL A 22 -9.69 -8.23 -7.65
C VAL A 22 -9.62 -7.02 -6.71
N VAL A 23 -10.09 -5.84 -7.16
CA VAL A 23 -10.04 -4.57 -6.43
C VAL A 23 -11.28 -4.32 -5.54
N MET A 24 -12.45 -4.91 -5.85
CA MET A 24 -13.72 -4.67 -5.14
C MET A 24 -14.02 -5.64 -3.99
N GLN A 25 -13.29 -6.75 -3.84
CA GLN A 25 -13.64 -7.80 -2.87
C GLN A 25 -13.07 -7.56 -1.46
N ASN A 26 -13.93 -7.19 -0.52
CA ASN A 26 -13.62 -7.09 0.92
C ASN A 26 -13.82 -8.41 1.69
N ASN A 27 -14.57 -9.38 1.14
CA ASN A 27 -14.81 -10.67 1.76
C ASN A 27 -13.94 -11.77 1.14
N ASP A 28 -13.65 -12.83 1.90
CA ASP A 28 -12.81 -13.99 1.55
C ASP A 28 -13.29 -14.84 0.35
N SER A 29 -14.12 -14.30 -0.55
CA SER A 29 -14.42 -14.97 -1.81
C SER A 29 -13.15 -14.97 -2.67
N VAL A 30 -12.49 -16.10 -2.68
CA VAL A 30 -11.35 -16.44 -3.53
C VAL A 30 -11.71 -16.07 -4.97
N THR A 31 -10.98 -15.13 -5.59
CA THR A 31 -10.88 -15.11 -7.06
C THR A 31 -10.54 -16.53 -7.45
N THR A 32 -11.51 -17.24 -8.04
CA THR A 32 -11.40 -18.68 -8.18
C THR A 32 -10.13 -18.99 -8.95
N PRO A 33 -9.38 -20.05 -8.60
CA PRO A 33 -8.14 -20.39 -9.31
C PRO A 33 -8.31 -20.45 -10.83
N CYS A 34 -9.51 -20.82 -11.32
CA CYS A 34 -9.84 -20.79 -12.74
C CYS A 34 -9.82 -19.38 -13.34
N VAL A 35 -10.34 -18.36 -12.67
CA VAL A 35 -10.31 -16.97 -13.16
C VAL A 35 -8.88 -16.46 -13.24
N LEU A 36 -8.06 -16.72 -12.22
CA LEU A 36 -6.65 -16.32 -12.23
C LEU A 36 -5.84 -17.05 -13.32
N ALA A 37 -6.14 -18.33 -13.55
CA ALA A 37 -5.55 -19.09 -14.65
C ALA A 37 -5.96 -18.51 -16.02
N SER A 38 -7.25 -18.22 -16.22
CA SER A 38 -7.73 -17.61 -17.47
C SER A 38 -7.12 -16.23 -17.73
N MET A 39 -6.87 -15.42 -16.69
CA MET A 39 -6.16 -14.16 -16.84
C MET A 39 -4.70 -14.34 -17.26
N ASN A 40 -4.00 -15.32 -16.67
CA ASN A 40 -2.63 -15.65 -17.08
C ASN A 40 -2.60 -16.18 -18.53
N ASP A 41 -3.53 -17.07 -18.90
CA ASP A 41 -3.63 -17.62 -20.25
C ASP A 41 -3.89 -16.52 -21.28
N LEU A 42 -4.70 -15.51 -20.94
CA LEU A 42 -4.94 -14.34 -21.79
C LEU A 42 -3.64 -13.54 -22.03
N VAL A 43 -2.89 -13.26 -20.96
CA VAL A 43 -1.60 -12.55 -21.07
C VAL A 43 -0.58 -13.40 -21.84
N TYR A 44 -0.51 -14.69 -21.56
CA TYR A 44 0.37 -15.62 -22.26
C TYR A 44 0.05 -15.67 -23.77
N SER A 45 -1.22 -15.83 -24.12
CA SER A 45 -1.68 -15.86 -25.52
C SER A 45 -1.32 -14.57 -26.24
N PHE A 46 -1.49 -13.42 -25.58
CA PHE A 46 -1.04 -12.13 -26.11
C PHE A 46 0.45 -12.15 -26.48
N PHE A 47 1.32 -12.65 -25.60
CA PHE A 47 2.76 -12.76 -25.86
C PHE A 47 3.13 -13.87 -26.87
N CYS A 48 2.27 -14.86 -27.09
CA CYS A 48 2.45 -15.82 -28.19
C CYS A 48 2.12 -15.18 -29.55
N GLU A 49 1.11 -14.31 -29.61
CA GLU A 49 0.66 -13.64 -30.83
C GLU A 49 1.50 -12.39 -31.17
N HIS A 50 2.13 -11.79 -30.15
CA HIS A 50 2.92 -10.57 -30.27
C HIS A 50 4.40 -10.83 -29.97
N TYR A 51 5.29 -10.46 -30.90
CA TYR A 51 6.74 -10.43 -30.68
C TYR A 51 7.11 -9.32 -29.71
N TRP A 52 8.27 -9.49 -29.09
CA TRP A 52 8.81 -8.74 -27.95
C TRP A 52 8.52 -7.23 -27.92
N ASP A 53 8.20 -6.74 -26.73
CA ASP A 53 7.89 -5.34 -26.43
C ASP A 53 9.15 -4.49 -26.25
N ASP A 54 9.81 -4.13 -27.35
CA ASP A 54 11.03 -3.31 -27.34
C ASP A 54 10.85 -1.93 -26.68
N LYS A 55 9.60 -1.44 -26.60
CA LYS A 55 9.26 -0.10 -26.08
C LYS A 55 8.80 -0.10 -24.62
N GLY A 56 8.75 -1.28 -23.98
CA GLY A 56 8.26 -1.47 -22.62
C GLY A 56 6.81 -1.00 -22.43
N LEU A 57 5.97 -1.11 -23.46
CA LEU A 57 4.55 -0.78 -23.44
C LEU A 57 3.76 -1.66 -22.45
N VAL A 58 4.05 -2.95 -22.36
CA VAL A 58 3.45 -3.87 -21.39
C VAL A 58 3.85 -3.49 -19.97
N ILE A 59 5.13 -3.16 -19.75
CA ILE A 59 5.61 -2.69 -18.44
C ILE A 59 4.84 -1.41 -18.04
N LYS A 60 4.76 -0.43 -18.94
CA LYS A 60 4.00 0.81 -18.71
C LYS A 60 2.52 0.56 -18.46
N MET A 61 1.91 -0.44 -19.11
CA MET A 61 0.53 -0.84 -18.84
C MET A 61 0.39 -1.37 -17.41
N ILE A 62 1.28 -2.25 -16.96
CA ILE A 62 1.28 -2.81 -15.60
C ILE A 62 1.49 -1.69 -14.56
N GLU A 63 2.46 -0.81 -14.78
CA GLU A 63 2.72 0.35 -13.93
C GLU A 63 1.49 1.27 -13.83
N LYS A 64 0.78 1.47 -14.94
CA LYS A 64 -0.45 2.28 -15.01
C LYS A 64 -1.61 1.60 -14.28
N ILE A 65 -1.78 0.28 -14.41
CA ILE A 65 -2.78 -0.49 -13.65
C ILE A 65 -2.56 -0.30 -12.15
N VAL A 66 -1.33 -0.52 -11.68
CA VAL A 66 -1.02 -0.38 -10.26
C VAL A 66 -1.21 1.06 -9.81
N SER A 67 -0.65 2.04 -10.54
CA SER A 67 -0.75 3.46 -10.19
C SER A 67 -2.20 3.94 -10.08
N ARG A 68 -3.06 3.58 -11.05
CA ARG A 68 -4.48 3.93 -11.03
C ARG A 68 -5.20 3.33 -9.82
N PHE A 69 -4.92 2.06 -9.50
CA PHE A 69 -5.47 1.42 -8.32
C PHE A 69 -5.04 2.15 -7.04
N SER A 70 -3.74 2.33 -6.83
CA SER A 70 -3.19 2.94 -5.61
C SER A 70 -3.58 4.40 -5.44
N GLU A 71 -3.65 5.19 -6.51
CA GLU A 71 -4.11 6.59 -6.44
C GLU A 71 -5.57 6.65 -5.97
N GLN A 72 -6.45 5.83 -6.54
CA GLN A 72 -7.85 5.76 -6.09
C GLN A 72 -7.98 5.30 -4.63
N ARG A 73 -7.14 4.35 -4.20
CA ARG A 73 -7.08 3.92 -2.79
C ARG A 73 -6.61 5.06 -1.89
N PHE A 74 -5.57 5.78 -2.29
CA PHE A 74 -5.05 6.92 -1.54
C PHE A 74 -6.08 8.04 -1.39
N GLU A 75 -6.84 8.32 -2.46
CA GLU A 75 -7.92 9.30 -2.45
C GLU A 75 -9.07 8.95 -1.49
N ARG A 76 -9.29 7.65 -1.23
CA ARG A 76 -10.22 7.18 -0.19
C ARG A 76 -9.57 7.24 1.20
N PHE A 77 -8.32 6.80 1.30
CA PHE A 77 -7.56 6.79 2.54
C PHE A 77 -7.42 8.18 3.17
N ARG A 78 -7.17 9.23 2.36
CA ARG A 78 -7.03 10.61 2.87
C ARG A 78 -8.28 11.13 3.59
N LEU A 79 -9.46 10.58 3.30
CA LEU A 79 -10.74 10.95 3.90
C LEU A 79 -10.98 10.29 5.26
N VAL A 80 -10.13 9.34 5.66
CA VAL A 80 -10.26 8.62 6.92
C VAL A 80 -10.05 9.57 8.12
N THR A 81 -10.90 9.40 9.12
CA THR A 81 -10.82 10.12 10.39
C THR A 81 -9.54 9.76 11.15
N ASN A 82 -9.06 10.68 11.99
CA ASN A 82 -7.80 10.46 12.70
C ASN A 82 -7.84 9.19 13.55
N GLU A 83 -8.97 8.92 14.22
CA GLU A 83 -9.14 7.78 15.13
C GLU A 83 -8.97 6.42 14.45
N ASN A 84 -9.29 6.33 13.15
CA ASN A 84 -9.25 5.08 12.38
C ASN A 84 -8.02 4.98 11.46
N ILE A 85 -7.11 5.94 11.51
CA ILE A 85 -6.01 6.03 10.54
C ILE A 85 -5.08 4.81 10.56
N VAL A 86 -4.85 4.22 11.73
CA VAL A 86 -3.98 3.04 11.89
C VAL A 86 -4.65 1.82 11.25
N LEU A 87 -5.90 1.51 11.63
CA LEU A 87 -6.66 0.41 11.02
C LEU A 87 -6.83 0.57 9.51
N ALA A 88 -7.10 1.79 9.05
CA ALA A 88 -7.23 2.04 7.62
C ALA A 88 -5.91 1.80 6.90
N LEU A 89 -4.79 2.29 7.43
CA LEU A 89 -3.48 2.12 6.80
C LEU A 89 -3.06 0.65 6.77
N GLU A 90 -3.31 -0.10 7.84
CA GLU A 90 -3.10 -1.54 7.84
C GLU A 90 -3.98 -2.24 6.79
N SER A 91 -5.27 -1.90 6.74
CA SER A 91 -6.20 -2.46 5.77
C SER A 91 -5.73 -2.23 4.33
N GLU A 92 -5.21 -1.04 4.01
CA GLU A 92 -4.63 -0.75 2.69
C GLU A 92 -3.47 -1.70 2.36
N PHE A 93 -2.54 -1.93 3.29
CA PHE A 93 -1.42 -2.85 3.05
C PHE A 93 -1.88 -4.31 2.92
N VAL A 94 -2.89 -4.72 3.68
CA VAL A 94 -3.47 -6.08 3.57
C VAL A 94 -4.16 -6.25 2.21
N ILE A 95 -4.92 -5.25 1.77
CA ILE A 95 -5.56 -5.24 0.45
C ILE A 95 -4.51 -5.29 -0.65
N TRP A 96 -3.49 -4.43 -0.59
CA TRP A 96 -2.40 -4.43 -1.57
C TRP A 96 -1.68 -5.78 -1.62
N LYS A 97 -1.39 -6.41 -0.48
CA LYS A 97 -0.78 -7.75 -0.44
C LYS A 97 -1.61 -8.79 -1.20
N ARG A 98 -2.94 -8.74 -1.10
CA ARG A 98 -3.87 -9.62 -1.83
C ARG A 98 -3.89 -9.30 -3.32
N VAL A 99 -4.06 -8.03 -3.69
CA VAL A 99 -4.08 -7.57 -5.08
C VAL A 99 -2.76 -7.91 -5.78
N ARG A 100 -1.62 -7.62 -5.15
CA ARG A 100 -0.28 -7.96 -5.66
C ARG A 100 -0.15 -9.45 -5.96
N LYS A 101 -0.65 -10.32 -5.09
CA LYS A 101 -0.62 -11.78 -5.32
C LYS A 101 -1.41 -12.17 -6.57
N CYS A 102 -2.58 -11.57 -6.79
CA CYS A 102 -3.41 -11.83 -7.98
C CYS A 102 -2.73 -11.32 -9.25
N LEU A 103 -2.15 -10.11 -9.22
CA LEU A 103 -1.41 -9.53 -10.34
C LEU A 103 -0.15 -10.33 -10.66
N MET A 104 0.58 -10.82 -9.66
CA MET A 104 1.73 -11.70 -9.86
C MET A 104 1.36 -12.98 -10.62
N ILE A 105 0.20 -13.57 -10.33
CA ILE A 105 -0.28 -14.76 -11.04
C ILE A 105 -0.73 -14.40 -12.46
N THR A 106 -1.46 -13.29 -12.61
CA THR A 106 -1.94 -12.78 -13.91
C THR A 106 -0.78 -12.56 -14.89
N PHE A 107 0.31 -11.96 -14.41
CA PHE A 107 1.47 -11.63 -15.24
C PHE A 107 2.62 -12.64 -15.12
N LEU A 108 2.35 -13.84 -14.56
CA LEU A 108 3.38 -14.85 -14.32
C LEU A 108 4.11 -15.26 -15.61
N SER A 109 3.37 -15.33 -16.73
CA SER A 109 3.95 -15.60 -18.05
C SER A 109 5.06 -14.61 -18.43
N ILE A 110 4.99 -13.35 -17.99
CA ILE A 110 6.05 -12.36 -18.22
C ILE A 110 7.32 -12.72 -17.45
N ASP A 111 7.21 -13.12 -16.19
CA ASP A 111 8.37 -13.57 -15.40
C ASP A 111 9.03 -14.81 -16.03
N THR A 112 8.25 -15.69 -16.66
CA THR A 112 8.79 -16.86 -17.35
C THR A 112 9.46 -16.55 -18.68
N LEU A 113 9.02 -15.50 -19.38
CA LEU A 113 9.50 -15.13 -20.72
C LEU A 113 10.62 -14.08 -20.69
N VAL A 114 10.63 -13.19 -19.69
CA VAL A 114 11.55 -12.05 -19.59
C VAL A 114 12.67 -12.34 -18.59
N HIS A 115 12.37 -12.33 -17.30
CA HIS A 115 13.31 -12.60 -16.21
C HIS A 115 12.57 -12.95 -14.92
N VAL A 116 13.17 -13.83 -14.11
CA VAL A 116 12.59 -14.28 -12.83
C VAL A 116 12.42 -13.09 -11.87
N ASN A 117 11.23 -12.98 -11.24
CA ASN A 117 10.88 -11.99 -10.20
C ASN A 117 10.83 -10.52 -10.69
N TYR A 118 10.69 -10.33 -12.01
CA TYR A 118 10.63 -9.01 -12.64
C TYR A 118 9.31 -8.30 -12.33
N ILE A 119 8.18 -9.00 -12.45
CA ILE A 119 6.83 -8.50 -12.19
C ILE A 119 6.68 -8.06 -10.74
N ASN A 120 7.09 -8.87 -9.77
CA ASN A 120 7.01 -8.49 -8.36
C ASN A 120 7.78 -7.19 -8.08
N THR A 121 8.92 -6.98 -8.73
CA THR A 121 9.71 -5.76 -8.62
C THR A 121 8.94 -4.55 -9.17
N ILE A 122 8.38 -4.68 -10.37
CA ILE A 122 7.55 -3.61 -10.99
C ILE A 122 6.36 -3.28 -10.09
N LEU A 123 5.58 -4.27 -9.67
CA LEU A 123 4.39 -4.06 -8.84
C LEU A 123 4.73 -3.31 -7.55
N ASN A 124 5.81 -3.70 -6.85
CA ASN A 124 6.23 -3.03 -5.62
C ASN A 124 6.73 -1.61 -5.85
N ASN A 125 7.51 -1.37 -6.92
CA ASN A 125 7.97 -0.03 -7.27
C ASN A 125 6.81 0.89 -7.63
N SER A 126 5.89 0.44 -8.48
CA SER A 126 4.72 1.22 -8.87
C SER A 126 3.87 1.57 -7.65
N TYR A 127 3.60 0.62 -6.75
CA TYR A 127 2.83 0.89 -5.53
C TYR A 127 3.57 1.83 -4.56
N ARG A 128 4.89 1.66 -4.40
CA ARG A 128 5.71 2.60 -3.61
C ARG A 128 5.58 4.02 -4.16
N ASP A 129 5.72 4.18 -5.46
CA ASP A 129 5.83 5.50 -6.08
C ASP A 129 4.48 6.23 -6.15
N SER A 130 3.37 5.49 -6.19
CA SER A 130 2.02 6.04 -6.27
C SER A 130 1.26 6.09 -4.95
N PHE A 131 1.48 5.17 -3.99
CA PHE A 131 0.82 5.21 -2.68
C PHE A 131 1.78 5.69 -1.57
N VAL A 132 2.91 5.01 -1.39
CA VAL A 132 3.80 5.23 -0.23
C VAL A 132 4.45 6.61 -0.28
N LYS A 133 4.93 7.05 -1.45
CA LYS A 133 5.48 8.40 -1.61
C LYS A 133 4.43 9.50 -1.41
N GLN A 134 3.17 9.26 -1.79
CA GLN A 134 2.08 10.21 -1.49
C GLN A 134 1.80 10.28 0.01
N LEU A 135 1.82 9.13 0.69
CA LEU A 135 1.69 9.06 2.14
C LEU A 135 2.83 9.83 2.85
N GLN A 136 4.06 9.75 2.33
CA GLN A 136 5.22 10.51 2.81
C GLN A 136 5.11 12.01 2.54
N SER A 137 4.71 12.41 1.33
CA SER A 137 4.66 13.82 0.93
C SER A 137 3.59 14.62 1.68
N GLN A 138 2.56 13.94 2.19
CA GLN A 138 1.52 14.58 2.99
C GLN A 138 1.89 14.64 4.47
N MET A 139 2.50 15.76 4.88
CA MET A 139 2.80 16.09 6.29
C MET A 139 1.62 15.95 7.25
N ASN A 140 0.37 16.00 6.76
CA ASN A 140 -0.80 15.84 7.61
C ASN A 140 -1.01 14.39 8.07
N ILE A 141 -0.62 13.38 7.29
CA ILE A 141 -0.81 11.96 7.65
C ILE A 141 0.11 11.56 8.80
N SER A 142 1.39 11.96 8.76
CA SER A 142 2.33 11.71 9.86
C SER A 142 1.85 12.37 11.15
N LYS A 143 1.39 13.63 11.08
CA LYS A 143 0.80 14.34 12.24
C LYS A 143 -0.44 13.63 12.80
N LYS A 144 -1.34 13.15 11.94
CA LYS A 144 -2.53 12.39 12.36
C LYS A 144 -2.11 11.10 13.08
N LEU A 145 -1.15 10.35 12.53
CA LEU A 145 -0.61 9.13 13.15
C LEU A 145 -0.02 9.43 14.53
N MET A 146 0.80 10.47 14.64
CA MET A 146 1.42 10.88 15.92
C MET A 146 0.39 11.35 16.95
N ALA A 147 -0.68 12.01 16.52
CA ALA A 147 -1.76 12.43 17.41
C ALA A 147 -2.50 11.24 18.03
N VAL A 148 -2.77 10.19 17.24
CA VAL A 148 -3.37 8.94 17.73
C VAL A 148 -2.45 8.26 18.73
N LEU A 149 -1.17 8.10 18.38
CA LEU A 149 -0.17 7.49 19.26
C LEU A 149 0.00 8.26 20.58
N SER A 150 -0.01 9.59 20.51
CA SER A 150 0.00 10.46 21.69
C SER A 150 -1.26 10.26 22.54
N SER A 151 -2.44 10.19 21.93
CA SER A 151 -3.68 9.91 22.65
C SER A 151 -3.64 8.56 23.38
N TRP A 152 -3.12 7.51 22.75
CA TRP A 152 -2.97 6.19 23.38
C TRP A 152 -2.03 6.24 24.58
N ARG A 153 -0.87 6.89 24.41
CA ARG A 153 0.11 7.07 25.49
C ARG A 153 -0.48 7.83 26.67
N MET A 154 -1.22 8.92 26.43
CA MET A 154 -1.83 9.74 27.48
C MET A 154 -3.00 9.04 28.18
N LYS A 155 -3.72 8.14 27.49
CA LYS A 155 -4.78 7.30 28.06
C LYS A 155 -4.23 6.08 28.82
N GLY A 156 -2.93 5.78 28.68
CA GLY A 156 -2.29 4.64 29.33
C GLY A 156 -2.60 3.28 28.70
N PHE A 157 -3.18 3.25 27.50
CA PHE A 157 -3.54 2.02 26.80
C PHE A 157 -3.29 2.15 25.29
N ILE A 158 -2.69 1.11 24.70
CA ILE A 158 -2.47 1.00 23.26
C ILE A 158 -3.37 -0.11 22.74
N ASP A 159 -4.46 0.28 22.07
CA ASP A 159 -5.49 -0.64 21.59
C ASP A 159 -5.06 -1.40 20.32
N GLN A 160 -4.12 -0.83 19.53
CA GLN A 160 -3.74 -1.35 18.21
C GLN A 160 -2.21 -1.49 18.03
N LYS A 161 -1.54 -2.09 19.02
CA LYS A 161 -0.07 -2.23 19.03
C LYS A 161 0.42 -3.13 17.90
N GLU A 162 -0.30 -4.19 17.59
CA GLU A 162 0.13 -5.17 16.59
C GLU A 162 -0.02 -4.64 15.17
N GLU A 163 -1.13 -3.94 14.91
CA GLU A 163 -1.46 -3.27 13.65
C GLU A 163 -0.37 -2.25 13.32
N LEU A 164 0.03 -1.45 14.32
CA LEU A 164 1.14 -0.51 14.19
C LEU A 164 2.44 -1.25 13.79
N GLY A 165 2.79 -2.32 14.51
CA GLY A 165 3.98 -3.12 14.18
C GLY A 165 3.95 -3.69 12.76
N ARG A 166 2.78 -4.17 12.30
CA ARG A 166 2.58 -4.66 10.93
C ARG A 166 2.74 -3.54 9.90
N ILE A 167 2.19 -2.35 10.14
CA ILE A 167 2.36 -1.17 9.27
C ILE A 167 3.84 -0.82 9.10
N PHE A 168 4.60 -0.74 10.18
CA PHE A 168 6.02 -0.41 10.12
C PHE A 168 6.80 -1.46 9.32
N LYS A 169 6.50 -2.75 9.52
CA LYS A 169 7.09 -3.84 8.73
C LYS A 169 6.73 -3.77 7.24
N TYR A 170 5.50 -3.39 6.92
CA TYR A 170 5.11 -3.17 5.53
C TYR A 170 5.88 -2.01 4.90
N LEU A 171 5.93 -0.86 5.60
CA LEU A 171 6.64 0.32 5.13
C LEU A 171 8.13 0.08 4.94
N GLU A 172 8.78 -0.68 5.82
CA GLU A 172 10.20 -1.04 5.69
C GLU A 172 10.49 -1.78 4.38
N GLY A 173 9.54 -2.60 3.91
CA GLY A 173 9.64 -3.30 2.63
C GLY A 173 9.51 -2.40 1.39
N TYR A 174 9.05 -1.15 1.53
CA TYR A 174 8.87 -0.22 0.42
C TYR A 174 9.76 1.02 0.51
N ASP A 175 9.92 1.59 1.70
CA ASP A 175 10.69 2.81 1.95
C ASP A 175 11.21 2.87 3.41
N THR A 176 12.45 2.45 3.60
CA THR A 176 13.14 2.49 4.89
C THR A 176 13.38 3.92 5.39
N ASN A 177 13.59 4.89 4.50
CA ASN A 177 13.79 6.29 4.88
C ASN A 177 12.51 6.87 5.48
N PHE A 178 11.36 6.50 4.93
CA PHE A 178 10.09 6.93 5.48
C PHE A 178 9.81 6.32 6.87
N VAL A 179 10.20 5.06 7.11
CA VAL A 179 10.15 4.45 8.44
C VAL A 179 11.03 5.21 9.44
N LEU A 180 12.26 5.57 9.06
CA LEU A 180 13.16 6.37 9.89
C LEU A 180 12.55 7.74 10.21
N PHE A 181 11.93 8.38 9.21
CA PHE A 181 11.22 9.65 9.41
C PHE A 181 10.07 9.51 10.42
N LEU A 182 9.18 8.52 10.27
CA LEU A 182 8.08 8.28 11.22
C LEU A 182 8.59 7.95 12.62
N SER A 183 9.70 7.22 12.72
CA SER A 183 10.34 6.88 13.99
C SER A 183 10.86 8.13 14.70
N ASN A 184 11.47 9.06 13.97
CA ASN A 184 11.92 10.34 14.51
C ASN A 184 10.75 11.21 14.98
N GLU A 185 9.69 11.32 14.17
CA GLU A 185 8.47 12.05 14.54
C GLU A 185 7.84 11.47 15.83
N PHE A 186 7.83 10.14 15.96
CA PHE A 186 7.35 9.46 17.15
C PHE A 186 8.18 9.80 18.39
N LEU A 187 9.51 9.75 18.29
CA LEU A 187 10.41 10.08 19.40
C LEU A 187 10.23 11.53 19.85
N LEU A 188 10.15 12.47 18.91
CA LEU A 188 9.91 13.89 19.19
C LEU A 188 8.56 14.11 19.88
N GLN A 189 7.50 13.45 19.41
CA GLN A 189 6.19 13.53 20.05
C GLN A 189 6.20 12.90 21.46
N ALA A 190 6.91 11.78 21.64
CA ALA A 190 7.07 11.14 22.93
C ALA A 190 7.74 12.03 23.98
N GLN A 191 8.83 12.72 23.60
CA GLN A 191 9.49 13.66 24.49
C GLN A 191 8.53 14.78 24.95
N LYS A 192 7.71 15.31 24.04
CA LYS A 192 6.69 16.33 24.37
C LYS A 192 5.64 15.80 25.34
N ASP A 193 5.14 14.59 25.09
CA ASP A 193 4.11 13.95 25.94
C ASP A 193 4.64 13.70 27.35
N TYR A 194 5.85 13.14 27.48
CA TYR A 194 6.48 12.89 28.78
C TYR A 194 6.72 14.17 29.56
N LYS A 195 7.19 15.24 28.90
CA LYS A 195 7.37 16.56 29.55
C LYS A 195 6.04 17.08 30.11
N LYS A 196 4.95 16.99 29.35
CA LYS A 196 3.59 17.38 29.81
C LYS A 196 3.10 16.51 30.95
N PHE A 197 3.32 15.20 30.89
CA PHE A 197 2.90 14.26 31.93
C PHE A 197 3.60 14.55 33.26
N ILE A 198 4.92 14.77 33.24
CA ILE A 198 5.70 15.14 34.43
C ILE A 198 5.21 16.46 35.01
N GLN A 199 5.01 17.49 34.18
CA GLN A 199 4.48 18.78 34.62
C GLN A 199 3.11 18.66 35.30
N LYS A 200 2.19 17.87 34.72
CA LYS A 200 0.88 17.59 35.32
C LYS A 200 1.00 16.87 36.66
N LYS A 201 1.85 15.84 36.74
CA LYS A 201 2.07 15.07 37.98
C LYS A 201 2.67 15.94 39.08
N PHE A 202 3.62 16.81 38.74
CA PHE A 202 4.20 17.78 39.67
C PHE A 202 3.17 18.80 40.15
N PHE A 203 2.34 19.33 39.25
CA PHE A 203 1.26 20.26 39.62
C PHE A 203 0.22 19.60 40.55
N LEU A 204 -0.15 18.35 40.29
CA LEU A 204 -1.06 17.56 41.15
C LEU A 204 -0.47 17.30 42.54
N LEU A 205 0.82 16.98 42.62
CA LEU A 205 1.53 16.85 43.89
C LEU A 205 1.52 18.17 44.67
N MET A 206 1.87 19.28 44.02
CA MET A 206 1.84 20.62 44.65
C MET A 206 0.45 21.02 45.16
N LYS A 207 -0.63 20.58 44.48
CA LYS A 207 -2.01 20.83 44.88
C LYS A 207 -2.48 20.06 46.11
N HIS A 208 -1.78 18.98 46.49
CA HIS A 208 -2.05 18.22 47.71
C HIS A 208 -1.24 18.71 48.92
N PHE A 209 -0.22 19.54 48.68
CA PHE A 209 0.62 20.13 49.72
C PHE A 209 0.21 21.58 50.08
N LEU A 210 -0.66 22.21 49.30
CA LEU A 210 -1.31 23.50 49.58
C LEU A 210 -2.73 23.28 50.11
#